data_AF-A0A1G5H9I4-F1
#
_entry.id   AF-A0A1G5H9I4-F1
#
_cell.length_a   1.000
_cell.length_b   1.000
_cell.length_c   1.000
_cell.angle_alpha   90.00
_cell.angle_beta   90.00
_cell.angle_gamma   90.00
#
_symmetry.space_group_name_H-M   'P 1'
#
loop_
_entity.id
_entity.type
_entity.pdbx_description
1 polymer ?
#
loop_
_entity_poly.entity_id
_entity_poly.type
_entity_poly.pdbx_seq_one_letter_code
_entity_poly.pdbx_strand_id
1 'polypeptide(L)'
;MHGLIDRAVEEYLRSAYGEGFARLPRGPQAEQGGGAACRGIERGHDALCAAASLLGKPASEMLEDLGAWLARIEPVRRLLRFSGRDFRDFLLSLEELPGRAELVLPSLLVPRLRATAAGDCVTIRLLEPDMRWQDVLTGLIRGMADDYGALCLISSEKGGITVDIWEDRFAEGRQFTLHLAGAVGAGGA
;
A
#
# COMPACT_ATOMS: atom_id res chain seq x y z
N MET A 1 8.20 9.90 16.10
CA MET A 1 7.09 9.05 15.63
C MET A 1 7.59 8.16 14.49
N HIS A 2 8.30 7.07 14.79
CA HIS A 2 8.99 6.24 13.78
C HIS A 2 8.37 4.83 13.58
N GLY A 3 7.18 4.57 14.14
CA GLY A 3 6.61 3.22 14.28
C GLY A 3 5.31 2.94 13.52
N LEU A 4 4.92 3.74 12.52
CA LEU A 4 3.67 3.46 11.78
C LEU A 4 3.79 2.23 10.87
N ILE A 5 4.91 2.09 10.16
CA ILE A 5 5.17 0.92 9.31
C ILE A 5 5.31 -0.32 10.18
N ASP A 6 6.06 -0.22 11.29
CA ASP A 6 6.23 -1.34 12.23
C ASP A 6 4.90 -1.78 12.84
N ARG A 7 4.04 -0.81 13.19
CA ARG A 7 2.70 -1.09 13.70
C ARG A 7 1.78 -1.65 12.62
N ALA A 8 1.89 -1.19 11.38
CA ALA A 8 1.15 -1.74 10.26
C ALA A 8 1.55 -3.20 9.99
N VAL A 9 2.85 -3.51 10.00
CA VAL A 9 3.36 -4.89 9.87
C VAL A 9 2.94 -5.76 11.05
N GLU A 10 3.00 -5.23 12.28
CA GLU A 10 2.53 -5.93 13.48
C GLU A 10 1.04 -6.28 13.37
N GLU A 11 0.22 -5.30 13.00
CA GLU A 11 -1.23 -5.47 12.89
C GLU A 11 -1.60 -6.38 11.73
N TYR A 12 -0.88 -6.31 10.60
CA TYR A 12 -1.00 -7.25 9.50
C TYR A 12 -0.69 -8.68 9.98
N LEU A 13 0.48 -8.91 10.58
CA LEU A 13 0.89 -10.23 11.06
C LEU A 13 -0.08 -10.77 12.12
N ARG A 14 -0.54 -9.92 13.05
CA ARG A 14 -1.54 -10.25 14.05
C ARG A 14 -2.86 -10.66 13.40
N SER A 15 -3.36 -9.87 12.45
CA SER A 15 -4.68 -10.10 11.86
C SER A 15 -4.71 -11.26 10.87
N ALA A 16 -3.61 -11.52 10.15
CA ALA A 16 -3.51 -12.60 9.16
C ALA A 16 -3.09 -13.94 9.79
N TYR A 17 -2.15 -13.93 10.75
CA TYR A 17 -1.50 -15.15 11.26
C TYR A 17 -1.56 -15.29 12.80
N GLY A 18 -2.09 -14.30 13.52
CA GLY A 18 -2.28 -14.33 14.96
C GLY A 18 -1.14 -13.75 15.79
N GLU A 19 -1.33 -13.74 17.12
CA GLU A 19 -0.43 -13.11 18.10
C GLU A 19 1.01 -13.64 18.08
N GLY A 20 1.21 -14.90 17.69
CA GLY A 20 2.55 -15.51 17.61
C GLY A 20 3.45 -14.80 16.59
N PHE A 21 2.89 -14.38 15.46
CA PHE A 21 3.62 -13.71 14.39
C PHE A 21 3.82 -12.21 14.67
N ALA A 22 2.91 -11.58 15.42
CA ALA A 22 3.01 -10.17 15.79
C ALA A 22 4.27 -9.87 16.63
N ARG A 23 4.80 -10.88 17.33
CA ARG A 23 5.96 -10.78 18.23
C ARG A 23 7.29 -11.09 17.56
N LEU A 24 7.31 -11.34 16.25
CA LEU A 24 8.54 -11.63 15.53
C LEU A 24 9.51 -10.44 15.61
N PRO A 25 10.82 -10.71 15.73
CA PRO A 25 11.83 -9.67 15.88
C PRO A 25 11.83 -8.76 14.64
N ARG A 26 12.01 -7.45 14.90
CA ARG A 26 12.17 -6.42 13.87
C ARG A 26 13.64 -6.03 13.81
N GLY A 27 14.05 -5.45 12.68
CA GLY A 27 15.40 -4.95 12.50
C GLY A 27 15.79 -3.94 13.59
N PRO A 28 17.09 -3.71 13.81
CA PRO A 28 17.57 -2.79 14.84
C PRO A 28 16.97 -1.39 14.66
N GLN A 29 16.62 -0.74 15.78
CA GLN A 29 16.18 0.65 15.75
C GLN A 29 17.36 1.51 15.28
N ALA A 30 17.15 2.30 14.21
CA ALA A 30 18.13 3.29 13.81
C ALA A 30 18.29 4.30 14.96
N GLU A 31 19.48 4.34 15.58
CA GLU A 31 19.81 5.34 16.58
C GLU A 31 19.65 6.74 15.96
N GLN A 32 19.14 7.70 16.73
CA GLN A 32 18.88 9.06 16.25
C GLN A 32 20.17 9.84 15.86
N GLY A 33 21.34 9.20 15.89
CA GLY A 33 22.63 9.77 15.53
C GLY A 33 23.23 9.16 14.26
N GLY A 34 23.08 9.87 13.13
CA GLY A 34 24.08 9.91 12.04
C GLY A 34 24.24 8.71 11.10
N GLY A 35 23.69 7.54 11.38
CA GLY A 35 23.66 6.40 10.45
C GLY A 35 22.37 6.37 9.63
N ALA A 36 22.43 6.07 8.32
CA ALA A 36 21.32 6.07 7.37
C ALA A 36 20.00 5.61 8.02
N ALA A 37 19.11 6.57 8.30
CA ALA A 37 17.85 6.29 8.96
C ALA A 37 17.05 5.33 8.06
N CYS A 38 16.84 4.08 8.49
CA CYS A 38 16.01 3.10 7.80
C CYS A 38 14.57 3.61 7.72
N ARG A 39 14.26 4.48 6.77
CA ARG A 39 12.99 5.19 6.65
C ARG A 39 12.24 4.55 5.49
N GLY A 40 11.29 3.67 5.79
CA GLY A 40 10.53 2.94 4.77
C GLY A 40 10.17 1.53 5.21
N ILE A 41 9.80 0.67 4.25
CA ILE A 41 9.45 -0.75 4.47
C ILE A 41 10.59 -1.53 5.15
N GLU A 42 11.84 -1.05 5.04
CA GLU A 42 13.05 -1.72 5.52
C GLU A 42 12.98 -2.19 6.98
N ARG A 43 12.35 -1.42 7.88
CA ARG A 43 12.25 -1.82 9.30
C ARG A 43 11.32 -3.00 9.55
N GLY A 44 10.18 -3.02 8.87
CA GLY A 44 9.20 -4.11 8.98
C GLY A 44 9.61 -5.35 8.19
N HIS A 45 10.54 -5.20 7.25
CA HIS A 45 10.99 -6.26 6.35
C HIS A 45 11.55 -7.47 7.10
N ASP A 46 12.31 -7.30 8.18
CA ASP A 46 12.90 -8.43 8.91
C ASP A 46 11.84 -9.31 9.58
N ALA A 47 10.78 -8.70 10.15
CA ALA A 47 9.67 -9.45 10.73
C ALA A 47 8.88 -10.20 9.64
N LEU A 48 8.71 -9.59 8.45
CA LEU A 48 8.10 -10.24 7.30
C LEU A 48 8.97 -11.41 6.79
N CYS A 49 10.29 -11.26 6.72
CA CYS A 49 11.21 -12.34 6.36
C CYS A 49 11.18 -13.50 7.34
N ALA A 50 11.12 -13.21 8.64
CA ALA A 50 10.99 -14.23 9.68
C ALA A 50 9.66 -14.98 9.55
N ALA A 51 8.56 -14.26 9.33
CA ALA A 51 7.25 -14.85 9.08
C ALA A 51 7.23 -15.69 7.79
N ALA A 52 7.81 -15.18 6.70
CA ALA A 52 7.94 -15.87 5.42
C ALA A 52 8.67 -17.22 5.58
N SER A 53 9.78 -17.21 6.32
CA SER A 53 10.57 -18.41 6.64
C SER A 53 9.76 -19.45 7.42
N LEU A 54 8.96 -19.01 8.40
CA LEU A 54 8.10 -19.91 9.20
C LEU A 54 6.94 -20.48 8.38
N LEU A 55 6.41 -19.71 7.43
CA LEU A 55 5.29 -20.10 6.57
C LEU A 55 5.73 -20.89 5.33
N GLY A 56 7.03 -20.96 5.04
CA GLY A 56 7.58 -21.67 3.88
C GLY A 56 7.28 -20.97 2.55
N LYS A 57 7.20 -19.64 2.54
CA LYS A 57 6.87 -18.83 1.35
C LYS A 57 7.85 -17.68 1.13
N PRO A 58 7.97 -17.10 -0.07
CA PRO A 58 8.92 -16.03 -0.32
C PRO A 58 8.51 -14.72 0.39
N ALA A 59 9.51 -13.91 0.77
CA ALA A 59 9.27 -12.62 1.42
C ALA A 59 8.51 -11.62 0.52
N SER A 60 8.66 -11.73 -0.79
CA SER A 60 7.89 -10.92 -1.76
C SER A 60 6.40 -11.17 -1.64
N GLU A 61 5.97 -12.42 -1.43
CA GLU A 61 4.56 -12.75 -1.23
C GLU A 61 4.02 -12.12 0.07
N MET A 62 4.83 -12.08 1.13
CA MET A 62 4.47 -11.38 2.37
C MET A 62 4.31 -9.87 2.19
N LEU A 63 5.10 -9.27 1.31
CA LEU A 63 5.03 -7.84 0.98
C LEU A 63 3.81 -7.54 0.10
N GLU A 64 3.52 -8.39 -0.89
CA GLU A 64 2.28 -8.30 -1.68
C GLU A 64 1.05 -8.44 -0.77
N ASP A 65 1.02 -9.43 0.13
CA ASP A 65 -0.08 -9.61 1.07
C ASP A 65 -0.24 -8.40 2.01
N LEU A 66 0.86 -7.81 2.47
CA LEU A 66 0.84 -6.57 3.24
C LEU A 66 0.19 -5.44 2.44
N GLY A 67 0.54 -5.29 1.16
CA GLY A 67 -0.07 -4.33 0.25
C GLY A 67 -1.59 -4.53 0.10
N ALA A 68 -2.02 -5.78 -0.14
CA ALA A 68 -3.43 -6.14 -0.25
C ALA A 68 -4.18 -5.90 1.06
N TRP A 69 -3.55 -6.18 2.20
CA TRP A 69 -4.09 -5.89 3.52
C TRP A 69 -4.24 -4.38 3.78
N LEU A 70 -3.24 -3.56 3.40
CA LEU A 70 -3.31 -2.10 3.50
C LEU A 70 -4.51 -1.55 2.71
N ALA A 71 -4.78 -2.07 1.51
CA ALA A 71 -5.95 -1.69 0.71
C ALA A 71 -7.29 -2.01 1.38
N ARG A 72 -7.33 -2.89 2.40
CA ARG A 72 -8.55 -3.21 3.15
C ARG A 72 -8.78 -2.28 4.34
N ILE A 73 -7.76 -1.59 4.83
CA ILE A 73 -7.86 -0.67 5.96
C ILE A 73 -8.67 0.56 5.53
N GLU A 74 -9.81 0.81 6.17
CA GLU A 74 -10.77 1.85 5.80
C GLU A 74 -10.13 3.23 5.52
N PRO A 75 -9.32 3.84 6.42
CA PRO A 75 -8.66 5.10 6.12
C PRO A 75 -7.76 5.08 4.87
N VAL A 76 -6.97 4.02 4.69
CA VAL A 76 -6.04 3.88 3.54
C VAL A 76 -6.84 3.68 2.27
N ARG A 77 -7.81 2.76 2.30
CA ARG A 77 -8.70 2.48 1.18
C ARG A 77 -9.43 3.74 0.72
N ARG A 78 -9.97 4.52 1.66
CA ARG A 78 -10.66 5.78 1.33
C ARG A 78 -9.70 6.76 0.67
N LEU A 79 -8.52 6.97 1.24
CA LEU A 79 -7.49 7.84 0.66
C LEU A 79 -7.15 7.44 -0.79
N LEU A 80 -6.97 6.14 -1.03
CA LEU A 80 -6.69 5.60 -2.36
C LEU A 80 -7.90 5.75 -3.29
N ARG A 81 -9.12 5.50 -2.80
CA ARG A 81 -10.37 5.63 -3.57
C ARG A 81 -10.70 7.07 -3.95
N PHE A 82 -10.25 8.05 -3.16
CA PHE A 82 -10.37 9.48 -3.52
C PHE A 82 -9.45 9.90 -4.68
N SER A 83 -8.49 9.06 -5.06
CA SER A 83 -7.47 9.42 -6.05
C SER A 83 -7.95 9.36 -7.49
N GLY A 84 -9.03 8.63 -7.77
CA GLY A 84 -9.52 8.40 -9.13
C GLY A 84 -11.01 8.07 -9.12
N ARG A 85 -11.69 8.36 -10.24
CA ARG A 85 -13.13 8.07 -10.39
C ARG A 85 -13.38 6.62 -10.77
N ASP A 86 -12.45 6.04 -11.53
CA ASP A 86 -12.40 4.65 -11.96
C ASP A 86 -10.99 4.08 -11.70
N PHE A 87 -10.80 2.78 -11.97
CA PHE A 87 -9.53 2.12 -11.65
C PHE A 87 -8.38 2.70 -12.47
N ARG A 88 -8.64 3.04 -13.74
CA ARG A 88 -7.63 3.66 -14.62
C ARG A 88 -7.18 5.03 -14.11
N ASP A 89 -8.12 5.92 -13.76
CA ASP A 89 -7.84 7.23 -13.15
C ASP A 89 -7.03 7.04 -11.85
N PHE A 90 -7.38 6.02 -11.04
CA PHE A 90 -6.63 5.68 -9.84
C PHE A 90 -5.17 5.30 -10.16
N LEU A 91 -4.92 4.40 -11.11
CA LEU A 91 -3.55 4.00 -11.46
C LEU A 91 -2.71 5.19 -11.92
N LEU A 92 -3.29 6.10 -12.72
CA LEU A 92 -2.59 7.30 -13.18
C LEU A 92 -2.31 8.29 -12.04
N SER A 93 -3.20 8.37 -11.05
CA SER A 93 -3.02 9.23 -9.88
C SER A 93 -1.92 8.76 -8.92
N LEU A 94 -1.37 7.56 -9.08
CA LEU A 94 -0.33 7.02 -8.20
C LEU A 94 0.97 7.82 -8.27
N GLU A 95 1.24 8.54 -9.36
CA GLU A 95 2.38 9.49 -9.46
C GLU A 95 2.32 10.56 -8.36
N GLU A 96 1.11 10.95 -7.92
CA GLU A 96 0.88 11.92 -6.85
C GLU A 96 0.81 11.29 -5.46
N LEU A 97 0.89 9.96 -5.34
CA LEU A 97 0.81 9.26 -4.06
C LEU A 97 1.94 9.67 -3.08
N PRO A 98 3.21 9.82 -3.51
CA PRO A 98 4.29 10.19 -2.59
C PRO A 98 4.05 11.55 -1.92
N GLY A 99 3.63 12.56 -2.69
CA GLY A 99 3.32 13.89 -2.14
C GLY A 99 2.13 13.87 -1.17
N ARG A 100 1.10 13.08 -1.47
CA ARG A 100 -0.05 12.91 -0.58
C ARG A 100 0.30 12.14 0.69
N ALA A 101 1.14 11.11 0.57
CA ALA A 101 1.63 10.35 1.71
C ALA A 101 2.48 11.24 2.63
N GLU A 102 3.29 12.15 2.10
CA GLU A 102 4.07 13.08 2.90
C GLU A 102 3.20 14.04 3.72
N LEU A 103 2.10 14.56 3.15
CA LEU A 103 1.18 15.46 3.85
C LEU A 103 0.47 14.79 5.03
N VAL A 104 0.14 13.50 4.91
CA VAL A 104 -0.60 12.75 5.94
C VAL A 104 0.35 12.03 6.90
N LEU A 105 1.45 11.50 6.38
CA LEU A 105 2.41 10.63 7.06
C LEU A 105 3.86 11.07 6.75
N PRO A 106 4.35 12.18 7.35
CA PRO A 106 5.67 12.76 7.03
C PRO A 106 6.88 11.84 7.29
N SER A 107 6.67 10.74 8.01
CA SER A 107 7.71 9.75 8.34
C SER A 107 7.73 8.53 7.40
N LEU A 108 6.74 8.40 6.52
CA LEU A 108 6.64 7.35 5.51
C LEU A 108 7.33 7.83 4.22
N LEU A 109 8.43 7.17 3.83
CA LEU A 109 9.08 7.43 2.56
C LEU A 109 8.52 6.50 1.48
N VAL A 110 7.58 7.01 0.70
CA VAL A 110 7.09 6.34 -0.52
C VAL A 110 8.04 6.71 -1.67
N PRO A 111 8.52 5.73 -2.48
CA PRO A 111 9.38 6.02 -3.62
C PRO A 111 8.64 6.84 -4.66
N ARG A 112 9.37 7.63 -5.46
CA ARG A 112 8.71 8.39 -6.51
C ARG A 112 8.21 7.45 -7.58
N LEU A 113 6.97 7.68 -8.03
CA LEU A 113 6.30 6.85 -9.01
C LEU A 113 6.11 7.64 -10.29
N ARG A 114 6.13 6.95 -11.42
CA ARG A 114 5.70 7.47 -12.72
C ARG A 114 4.67 6.54 -13.32
N ALA A 115 3.50 7.07 -13.64
CA ALA A 115 2.44 6.29 -14.28
C ALA A 115 2.31 6.70 -15.75
N THR A 116 2.31 5.71 -16.64
CA THR A 116 2.16 5.93 -18.09
C THR A 116 1.10 5.00 -18.64
N ALA A 117 0.19 5.53 -19.45
CA ALA A 117 -0.86 4.76 -20.11
C ALA A 117 -0.56 4.56 -21.60
N ALA A 118 -0.81 3.35 -22.10
CA ALA A 118 -0.80 3.02 -23.52
C ALA A 118 -2.02 2.14 -23.83
N GLY A 119 -3.08 2.75 -24.37
CA GLY A 119 -4.38 2.08 -24.51
C GLY A 119 -4.96 1.69 -23.14
N ASP A 120 -5.25 0.41 -22.99
CA ASP A 120 -5.79 -0.20 -21.77
C ASP A 120 -4.69 -0.73 -20.82
N CYS A 121 -3.42 -0.57 -21.21
CA CYS A 121 -2.27 -0.90 -20.38
C CYS A 121 -1.80 0.35 -19.61
N VAL A 122 -1.59 0.20 -18.30
CA VAL A 122 -0.95 1.21 -17.46
C VAL A 122 0.30 0.63 -16.84
N THR A 123 1.42 1.33 -17.00
CA THR A 123 2.70 0.98 -16.38
C THR A 123 3.04 1.97 -15.28
N ILE A 124 3.38 1.46 -14.11
CA ILE A 124 3.82 2.22 -12.94
C ILE A 124 5.29 1.89 -12.71
N ARG A 125 6.16 2.89 -12.85
CA ARG A 125 7.60 2.76 -12.66
C ARG A 125 8.03 3.41 -11.36
N LEU A 126 8.86 2.74 -10.58
CA LEU A 126 9.55 3.34 -9.45
C LEU A 126 10.78 4.09 -9.99
N LEU A 127 10.87 5.41 -9.75
CA LEU A 127 12.00 6.21 -10.20
C LEU A 127 13.28 5.85 -9.44
N GLU A 128 13.15 5.50 -8.17
CA GLU A 128 14.19 4.87 -7.36
C GLU A 128 13.82 3.39 -7.16
N PRO A 129 14.50 2.44 -7.85
CA PRO A 129 14.12 1.03 -7.79
C PRO A 129 14.27 0.46 -6.37
N ASP A 130 13.15 0.05 -5.78
CA ASP A 130 13.09 -0.74 -4.55
C ASP A 130 12.08 -1.88 -4.73
N MET A 131 12.59 -3.12 -4.82
CA MET A 131 11.75 -4.30 -5.03
C MET A 131 10.71 -4.49 -3.91
N ARG A 132 11.03 -4.07 -2.68
CA ARG A 132 10.10 -4.23 -1.56
C ARG A 132 8.87 -3.34 -1.73
N TRP A 133 9.08 -2.12 -2.23
CA TRP A 133 8.00 -1.21 -2.58
C TRP A 133 7.22 -1.70 -3.81
N GLN A 134 7.90 -2.28 -4.78
CA GLN A 134 7.24 -2.89 -5.94
C GLN A 134 6.27 -4.01 -5.51
N ASP A 135 6.69 -4.90 -4.61
CA ASP A 135 5.86 -5.99 -4.09
C ASP A 135 4.65 -5.44 -3.31
N VAL A 136 4.88 -4.48 -2.40
CA VAL A 136 3.79 -3.83 -1.64
C VAL A 136 2.81 -3.10 -2.56
N LEU A 137 3.30 -2.35 -3.55
CA LEU A 137 2.45 -1.66 -4.51
C LEU A 137 1.66 -2.64 -5.37
N THR A 138 2.26 -3.76 -5.79
CA THR A 138 1.59 -4.80 -6.58
C THR A 138 0.39 -5.36 -5.82
N GLY A 139 0.57 -5.72 -4.54
CA GLY A 139 -0.51 -6.17 -3.68
C GLY A 139 -1.58 -5.12 -3.41
N LEU A 140 -1.16 -3.87 -3.18
CA LEU A 140 -2.07 -2.74 -2.96
C LEU A 140 -2.94 -2.47 -4.19
N ILE A 141 -2.33 -2.49 -5.38
CA ILE A 141 -3.04 -2.28 -6.64
C ILE A 141 -4.04 -3.40 -6.88
N ARG A 142 -3.69 -4.67 -6.60
CA ARG A 142 -4.65 -5.80 -6.66
C ARG A 142 -5.84 -5.58 -5.73
N GLY A 143 -5.58 -5.25 -4.47
CA GLY A 143 -6.65 -4.98 -3.50
C GLY A 143 -7.55 -3.81 -3.91
N MET A 144 -6.99 -2.80 -4.56
CA MET A 144 -7.79 -1.70 -5.13
C MET A 144 -8.53 -2.10 -6.40
N ALA A 145 -7.98 -2.96 -7.27
CA ALA A 145 -8.70 -3.48 -8.44
C ALA A 145 -10.01 -4.17 -8.01
N ASP A 146 -9.94 -5.01 -6.97
CA ASP A 146 -11.11 -5.64 -6.36
C ASP A 146 -12.10 -4.61 -5.77
N ASP A 147 -11.58 -3.54 -5.13
CA ASP A 147 -12.42 -2.45 -4.61
C ASP A 147 -13.15 -1.70 -5.73
N TYR A 148 -12.50 -1.49 -6.89
CA TYR A 148 -13.11 -0.88 -8.08
C TYR A 148 -14.00 -1.85 -8.86
N GLY A 149 -13.84 -3.16 -8.67
CA GLY A 149 -14.52 -4.18 -9.47
C GLY A 149 -13.92 -4.33 -10.87
N ALA A 150 -12.64 -3.99 -11.04
CA ALA A 150 -11.94 -4.02 -12.32
C ALA A 150 -11.33 -5.41 -12.58
N LEU A 151 -11.55 -5.94 -13.78
CA LEU A 151 -10.85 -7.13 -14.28
C LEU A 151 -9.58 -6.69 -15.00
N CYS A 152 -8.43 -7.04 -14.44
CA CYS A 152 -7.13 -6.71 -14.99
C CYS A 152 -6.10 -7.81 -14.76
N LEU A 153 -5.06 -7.83 -15.60
CA LEU A 153 -3.86 -8.61 -15.39
C LEU A 153 -2.78 -7.71 -14.79
N ILE A 154 -2.27 -8.07 -13.62
CA ILE A 154 -1.21 -7.31 -12.94
C ILE A 154 0.05 -8.15 -12.92
N SER A 155 1.08 -7.66 -13.59
CA SER A 155 2.41 -8.25 -13.62
C SER A 155 3.45 -7.26 -13.10
N SER A 156 4.52 -7.78 -12.52
CA SER A 156 5.61 -6.94 -12.01
C SER A 156 6.93 -7.43 -12.59
N GLU A 157 7.66 -6.55 -13.26
CA GLU A 157 9.00 -6.80 -13.78
C GLU A 157 9.99 -5.84 -13.10
N LYS A 158 11.31 -6.04 -13.28
CA LYS A 158 12.33 -5.27 -12.52
C LYS A 158 12.13 -3.74 -12.66
N GLY A 159 11.60 -3.12 -11.60
CA GLY A 159 11.40 -1.67 -11.49
C GLY A 159 10.07 -1.14 -12.02
N GLY A 160 9.12 -2.02 -12.39
CA GLY A 160 7.83 -1.61 -12.93
C GLY A 160 6.70 -2.60 -12.68
N ILE A 161 5.50 -2.06 -12.53
CA ILE A 161 4.24 -2.80 -12.42
C ILE A 161 3.44 -2.49 -13.67
N THR A 162 3.03 -3.52 -14.39
CA THR A 162 2.20 -3.41 -15.58
C THR A 162 0.81 -3.92 -15.26
N VAL A 163 -0.20 -3.13 -15.63
CA VAL A 163 -1.60 -3.42 -15.40
C VAL A 163 -2.34 -3.35 -16.73
N ASP A 164 -2.73 -4.51 -17.25
CA ASP A 164 -3.57 -4.61 -18.44
C ASP A 164 -5.04 -4.67 -18.01
N ILE A 165 -5.78 -3.60 -18.24
CA ILE A 165 -7.19 -3.49 -17.86
C ILE A 165 -8.04 -4.08 -18.98
N TRP A 166 -8.82 -5.11 -18.69
CA TRP A 166 -9.72 -5.71 -19.69
C TRP A 166 -11.13 -5.14 -19.56
N GLU A 167 -11.59 -4.96 -18.33
CA GLU A 167 -12.88 -4.34 -18.07
C GLU A 167 -12.86 -3.58 -16.74
N ASP A 168 -13.20 -2.29 -16.81
CA ASP A 168 -13.09 -1.37 -15.67
C ASP A 168 -14.26 -1.52 -14.66
N ARG A 169 -15.29 -2.32 -15.00
CA ARG A 169 -16.50 -2.60 -14.19
C ARG A 169 -17.02 -4.03 -14.38
N PHE A 170 -16.13 -5.00 -14.29
CA PHE A 170 -16.48 -6.41 -14.44
C PHE A 170 -17.40 -6.91 -13.30
N ALA A 171 -17.20 -6.39 -12.07
CA ALA A 171 -18.01 -6.72 -10.91
C ALA A 171 -18.51 -5.46 -10.18
N GLU A 172 -19.57 -5.60 -9.38
CA GLU A 172 -20.00 -4.52 -8.48
C GLU A 172 -18.90 -4.28 -7.44
N GLY A 173 -18.16 -3.18 -7.60
CA GLY A 173 -17.13 -2.75 -6.65
C GLY A 173 -17.70 -2.47 -5.26
N ARG A 174 -16.84 -2.43 -4.23
CA ARG A 174 -17.30 -2.17 -2.87
C ARG A 174 -17.93 -0.78 -2.78
N GLN A 175 -19.08 -0.70 -2.10
CA GLN A 175 -19.77 0.58 -1.89
C GLN A 175 -18.86 1.57 -1.14
N PHE A 176 -18.67 2.75 -1.75
CA PHE A 176 -17.92 3.85 -1.15
C PHE A 176 -18.90 4.91 -0.62
N THR A 177 -18.94 5.10 0.70
CA THR A 177 -19.79 6.11 1.35
C THR A 177 -18.93 7.17 2.03
N LEU A 178 -19.19 8.43 1.68
CA LEU A 178 -18.61 9.59 2.34
C LEU A 178 -19.39 9.90 3.62
N HIS A 179 -18.88 9.47 4.76
CA HIS A 179 -19.38 10.00 6.04
C HIS A 179 -18.80 11.40 6.24
N LEU A 180 -19.67 12.41 6.16
CA LEU A 180 -19.37 13.72 6.72
C LEU A 180 -19.27 13.53 8.25
N ALA A 181 -18.09 13.70 8.83
CA ALA A 181 -17.98 13.80 10.29
C ALA A 181 -18.84 15.00 10.71
N GLY A 182 -19.89 14.72 11.49
CA GLY A 182 -20.91 15.72 11.83
C GLY A 182 -20.31 16.92 12.55
N ALA A 183 -20.29 18.07 11.86
CA ALA A 183 -20.34 19.37 12.52
C ALA A 183 -21.80 19.67 12.86
N VAL A 184 -22.29 19.07 13.94
CA VAL A 184 -23.53 19.43 14.64
C VAL A 184 -23.13 19.53 16.11
N GLY A 185 -23.19 20.65 16.82
CA GLY A 185 -23.56 22.02 16.51
C GLY A 185 -23.27 22.85 17.77
N ALA A 186 -23.06 24.15 17.60
CA ALA A 186 -23.22 25.13 18.68
C ALA A 186 -23.72 26.43 18.05
N GLY A 187 -24.99 26.40 17.65
CA GLY A 187 -25.75 27.57 17.24
C GLY A 187 -27.09 27.58 17.96
N GLY A 188 -27.21 28.45 18.96
CA GLY A 188 -28.46 29.08 19.38
C GLY A 188 -29.30 28.37 20.45
N ALA A 189 -29.19 28.82 21.70
CA ALA A 189 -30.26 29.54 22.41
C ALA A 189 -29.64 30.34 23.57
#